data_AF-A0A8T5NLS0-F1
#
_entry.id   AF-A0A8T5NLS0-F1
#
_cell.length_a   1.000
_cell.length_b   1.000
_cell.length_c   1.000
_cell.angle_alpha   90.00
_cell.angle_beta   90.00
_cell.angle_gamma   90.00
#
_symmetry.space_group_name_H-M   'P 1'
#
loop_
_entity.id
_entity.type
_entity.pdbx_description
1 polymer ?
#
loop_
_entity_poly.entity_id
_entity_poly.type
_entity_poly.pdbx_seq_one_letter_code
_entity_poly.pdbx_strand_id
1 'polypeptide(L)' 'KPVIVSEVGGLKESMAHYDGTFFVPPRDSDAIKMQLIKHFGSEKIYSTPALGWDIISKLYLKVISEII' A
#
# COMPACT_ATOMS: atom_id res chain seq x y z
N LYS A 1 0.20 3.31 -10.21
CA LYS A 1 1.09 2.27 -10.81
C LYS A 1 1.07 1.02 -9.92
N PRO A 2 1.22 -0.20 -10.45
CA PRO A 2 1.24 -1.39 -9.60
C PRO A 2 2.43 -1.33 -8.62
N VAL A 3 2.23 -1.80 -7.39
CA VAL A 3 3.24 -1.87 -6.34
C VAL A 3 3.32 -3.32 -5.87
N ILE A 4 4.48 -3.94 -6.08
CA ILE A 4 4.77 -5.28 -5.58
C ILE A 4 5.51 -5.11 -4.26
N VAL A 5 4.99 -5.68 -3.19
CA VAL A 5 5.48 -5.40 -1.83
C VAL A 5 5.48 -6.67 -0.98
N SER A 6 6.49 -6.78 -0.11
CA SER A 6 6.57 -7.89 0.84
C SER A 6 5.40 -7.84 1.83
N GLU A 7 4.81 -8.99 2.11
CA GLU A 7 3.78 -9.16 3.13
C GLU A 7 4.38 -9.14 4.54
N VAL A 8 4.78 -7.97 5.00
CA VAL A 8 5.36 -7.74 6.34
C VAL A 8 4.66 -6.58 7.01
N GLY A 9 4.35 -6.71 8.31
CA GLY A 9 3.61 -5.77 9.17
C GLY A 9 3.28 -4.42 8.52
N GLY A 10 4.09 -3.39 8.80
CA GLY A 10 3.86 -2.00 8.38
C GLY A 10 3.46 -1.82 6.91
N LEU A 11 3.99 -2.63 6.00
CA LEU A 11 3.67 -2.58 4.58
C LEU A 11 2.31 -3.21 4.27
N LYS A 12 1.97 -4.30 4.97
CA LYS A 12 0.64 -4.91 4.90
C LYS A 12 -0.44 -3.92 5.31
N GLU A 13 -0.26 -3.22 6.43
CA GLU A 13 -1.27 -2.23 6.86
C GLU A 13 -1.29 -1.00 5.94
N SER A 14 -0.14 -0.45 5.56
CA SER A 14 -0.06 0.77 4.76
C SER A 14 -0.64 0.61 3.36
N MET A 15 -0.54 -0.59 2.78
CA MET A 15 -0.87 -0.84 1.38
C MET A 15 -2.21 -1.60 1.20
N ALA A 16 -2.89 -1.97 2.30
CA ALA A 16 -4.12 -2.77 2.30
C ALA A 16 -5.27 -2.17 1.48
N HIS A 17 -5.30 -0.85 1.34
CA HIS A 17 -6.39 -0.12 0.68
C HIS A 17 -6.01 0.44 -0.69
N TYR A 18 -4.86 0.04 -1.24
CA TYR A 18 -4.47 0.41 -2.58
C TYR A 18 -4.69 -0.75 -3.54
N ASP A 19 -5.62 -0.58 -4.48
CA ASP A 19 -6.01 -1.62 -5.47
C ASP A 19 -4.86 -2.07 -6.37
N GLY A 20 -3.78 -1.26 -6.44
CA GLY A 20 -2.57 -1.59 -7.17
C GLY A 20 -1.53 -2.37 -6.36
N THR A 21 -1.86 -2.81 -5.15
CA THR A 21 -0.93 -3.56 -4.29
C THR A 21 -0.98 -5.05 -4.60
N PHE A 22 0.19 -5.65 -4.78
CA PHE A 22 0.38 -7.09 -4.92
C PHE A 22 1.35 -7.57 -3.86
N PHE A 23 0.82 -8.27 -2.85
CA PHE A 23 1.63 -8.82 -1.76
C PHE A 23 2.35 -10.09 -2.19
N VAL A 24 3.61 -10.21 -1.78
CA VAL A 24 4.44 -11.41 -1.97
C VAL A 24 5.08 -11.82 -0.65
N PRO A 25 5.32 -13.12 -0.40
CA PRO A 25 6.03 -13.56 0.78
C PRO A 25 7.44 -12.94 0.86
N PRO A 26 7.94 -12.59 2.06
CA PRO A 26 9.28 -12.07 2.20
C PRO A 26 10.31 -13.12 1.77
N ARG A 27 11.36 -12.67 1.08
CA ARG A 27 12.48 -13.50 0.59
C ARG A 27 12.09 -14.55 -0.47
N ASP A 28 10.89 -14.47 -1.04
CA ASP A 28 10.46 -15.32 -2.14
C ASP A 28 10.73 -14.63 -3.49
N SER A 29 11.88 -14.93 -4.09
CA SER A 29 12.29 -14.37 -5.38
C SER A 29 11.39 -14.79 -6.53
N ASP A 30 10.80 -15.98 -6.46
CA ASP A 30 9.96 -16.53 -7.53
C ASP A 30 8.60 -15.83 -7.53
N ALA A 31 8.02 -15.58 -6.36
CA ALA A 31 6.81 -14.77 -6.22
C ALA A 31 7.02 -13.33 -6.74
N ILE A 32 8.15 -12.71 -6.41
CA ILE A 32 8.51 -11.37 -6.93
C ILE A 32 8.59 -11.39 -8.46
N LYS A 33 9.34 -12.35 -9.03
CA LYS A 33 9.52 -12.47 -10.49
C LYS A 33 8.19 -12.68 -11.20
N MET A 34 7.33 -13.55 -10.67
CA MET A 34 6.02 -13.82 -11.23
C MET A 34 5.14 -12.55 -11.29
N GLN A 35 5.08 -11.78 -10.21
CA GLN A 35 4.31 -10.53 -10.18
C GLN A 35 4.91 -9.47 -11.11
N LEU A 36 6.25 -9.37 -11.19
CA LEU A 36 6.92 -8.47 -12.11
C LEU A 36 6.51 -8.78 -13.55
N ILE A 37 6.62 -10.03 -14.00
CA ILE A 37 6.26 -10.43 -15.37
C ILE A 37 4.77 -10.13 -15.63
N LYS A 38 3.89 -10.44 -14.68
CA LYS A 38 2.44 -10.23 -14.81
C LYS A 38 2.05 -8.77 -14.99
N HIS A 39 2.78 -7.85 -14.38
CA HIS A 39 2.43 -6.42 -14.33
C HIS A 39 3.36 -5.52 -15.17
N PHE A 40 4.46 -6.07 -15.69
CA PHE A 40 5.37 -5.35 -16.56
C PHE A 40 4.66 -4.90 -17.84
N GLY A 41 4.84 -3.64 -18.23
CA GLY A 41 4.19 -3.06 -19.40
C GLY A 41 2.68 -2.80 -19.25
N SER A 42 2.08 -3.03 -18.07
CA SER A 42 0.66 -2.74 -17.86
C SER A 42 0.39 -1.23 -17.90
N GLU A 43 -0.58 -0.83 -18.72
CA GLU A 43 -1.12 0.53 -18.77
C GLU A 43 -2.24 0.76 -17.73
N LYS A 44 -2.59 -0.27 -16.94
CA LYS A 44 -3.66 -0.17 -15.96
C LYS A 44 -3.37 0.95 -14.96
N ILE A 45 -4.31 1.89 -14.87
CA ILE A 45 -4.30 2.98 -13.93
C ILE A 45 -5.04 2.51 -12.67
N TYR A 46 -4.40 2.73 -11.52
CA TYR A 46 -4.98 2.47 -10.20
C TYR A 46 -5.26 3.82 -9.56
N SER A 47 -6.39 3.94 -8.85
CA SER A 47 -6.74 5.11 -8.07
C SER A 47 -5.66 5.38 -7.03
N THR A 48 -5.30 6.65 -6.85
CA THR A 48 -4.32 7.07 -5.84
C THR A 48 -4.72 6.59 -4.44
N PRO A 49 -3.75 6.22 -3.57
CA PRO A 49 -4.05 5.84 -2.20
C PRO A 49 -4.85 6.94 -1.48
N ALA A 50 -5.89 6.53 -0.75
CA ALA A 50 -6.86 7.44 -0.15
C ALA A 50 -6.32 8.22 1.07
N LEU A 51 -5.17 7.83 1.64
CA LEU A 51 -4.61 8.44 2.85
C LEU A 51 -3.80 9.70 2.51
N GLY A 52 -4.51 10.83 2.43
CA GLY A 52 -3.93 12.16 2.32
C GLY A 52 -3.66 12.83 3.67
N TRP A 53 -2.90 13.92 3.64
CA TRP A 53 -2.63 14.76 4.82
C TRP A 53 -3.90 15.34 5.47
N ASP A 54 -4.94 15.54 4.68
CA ASP A 54 -6.25 16.00 5.15
C ASP A 54 -6.95 14.99 6.07
N ILE A 55 -6.73 13.69 5.83
CA ILE A 55 -7.25 12.61 6.69
C ILE A 55 -6.35 12.46 7.91
N ILE A 56 -5.04 12.36 7.71
CA ILE A 56 -4.07 12.14 8.80
C ILE A 56 -4.17 13.27 9.84
N SER A 57 -4.19 14.53 9.39
CA SER A 57 -4.31 15.68 10.31
C SER A 57 -5.59 15.63 11.16
N LYS A 58 -6.73 15.25 10.59
CA LYS A 58 -8.00 15.09 11.33
C LYS A 58 -7.91 13.99 12.38
N LEU A 59 -7.27 12.87 12.07
CA LEU A 59 -7.09 11.77 13.03
C LEU A 59 -6.22 12.21 14.22
N TYR A 60 -5.12 12.92 13.97
CA TYR A 60 -4.28 13.47 15.04
C TYR A 60 -5.02 14.52 15.87
N LEU A 61 -5.76 15.44 15.23
CA LEU A 61 -6.55 16.45 15.94
C LEU A 61 -7.57 15.82 16.87
N LYS A 62 -8.26 14.76 16.43
CA LYS A 62 -9.21 14.02 17.27
C LYS A 62 -8.54 13.50 18.54
N VAL A 63 -7.41 12.81 18.40
CA VAL A 63 -6.68 12.25 19.55
C VAL A 63 -6.20 13.36 20.49
N ILE A 64 -5.64 14.45 19.94
CA ILE A 64 -5.15 15.57 20.74
C ILE A 64 -6.30 16.23 21.51
N SER A 65 -7.47 16.40 20.88
CA SER A 65 -8.65 17.00 21.53
C SER A 65 -9.32 16.14 22.60
N GLU A 66 -9.00 14.83 22.64
CA GLU A 66 -9.47 13.92 23.70
C GLU A 66 -8.54 13.95 24.93
N ILE A 67 -7.33 14.49 24.79
CA ILE A 67 -6.29 14.54 25.84
C ILE A 67 -6.24 15.92 26.51
N ILE A 68 -6.53 16.99 25.75
CA ILE A 68 -6.54 18.39 26.21
C ILE A 68 -7.97 18.80 26.56
#